data_AF-A0A9J6QNN6-F1
#
_entry.id   AF-A0A9J6QNN6-F1
#
_cell.length_a   1.000
_cell.length_b   1.000
_cell.length_c   1.000
_cell.angle_alpha   90.00
_cell.angle_beta   90.00
_cell.angle_gamma   90.00
#
_symmetry.space_group_name_H-M   'P 1'
#
loop_
_entity.id
_entity.type
_entity.pdbx_description
1 polymer ?
#
loop_
_entity_poly.entity_id
_entity_poly.type
_entity_poly.pdbx_seq_one_letter_code
_entity_poly.pdbx_strand_id
1 'polypeptide(L)'
;MKDNYSHINFDAFLTEEDHILTEAEKEAYIKNFYKRAALRQNEGPGHKPAIGRFSRKFIVLAAALVMILSFGAVAYAAGWFNLGVINTKYDKYELTAVEDSAQYKAAKEMMDYYNSLSQEELIALDNGTFEDTGTTDEKEKSITFRAPTEKEKAVLEKYGLEFVRTHYYVNSAKKALDQVGIGNILGEFWDINELKSKDDNVYNDGYIYTDKGTVTIIGGGESPEAPIYWELHMIPRNVYLSPWSAFTFPEEKERPEYTEWNFTTMDGYQVKANSYKSNSGRNFKALIITETHTIELLYQFTPEKQSSDLSNQDFESLIEKLDLSKLS
;
A
#
# COMPACT_ATOMS: atom_id res chain seq x y z
N MET A 1 8.43 -31.38 40.35
CA MET A 1 8.17 -31.00 38.94
C MET A 1 9.00 -29.76 38.68
N LYS A 2 10.00 -29.87 37.80
CA LYS A 2 10.99 -28.79 37.55
C LYS A 2 10.36 -27.67 36.71
N ASP A 3 10.84 -26.46 37.00
CA ASP A 3 10.49 -25.14 36.48
C ASP A 3 10.36 -25.03 34.95
N ASN A 4 9.18 -25.29 34.40
CA ASN A 4 8.92 -25.10 32.97
C ASN A 4 8.24 -23.76 32.62
N TYR A 5 7.99 -22.89 33.60
CA TYR A 5 7.10 -21.73 33.39
C TYR A 5 7.56 -20.43 34.06
N SER A 6 8.84 -20.31 34.41
CA SER A 6 9.45 -19.05 34.85
C SER A 6 9.47 -17.95 33.76
N HIS A 7 8.99 -18.26 32.56
CA HIS A 7 8.97 -17.38 31.39
C HIS A 7 7.59 -16.79 31.07
N ILE A 8 6.52 -17.17 31.81
CA ILE A 8 5.20 -16.59 31.58
C ILE A 8 5.13 -15.24 32.31
N ASN A 9 5.12 -14.15 31.54
CA ASN A 9 4.89 -12.82 32.08
C ASN A 9 3.39 -12.60 32.31
N PHE A 10 2.98 -12.57 33.58
CA PHE A 10 1.58 -12.41 33.98
C PHE A 10 1.11 -10.95 33.99
N ASP A 11 2.03 -9.99 33.80
CA ASP A 11 1.71 -8.56 33.81
C ASP A 11 0.74 -8.19 32.68
N ALA A 12 0.72 -8.96 31.59
CA ALA A 12 -0.22 -8.81 30.48
C ALA A 12 -1.69 -9.11 30.82
N PHE A 13 -1.98 -9.67 32.01
CA PHE A 13 -3.33 -10.03 32.45
C PHE A 13 -3.85 -9.17 33.60
N LEU A 14 -3.08 -8.18 34.03
CA LEU A 14 -3.46 -7.26 35.08
C LEU A 14 -4.22 -6.08 34.50
N THR A 15 -5.38 -5.78 35.08
CA THR A 15 -6.24 -4.67 34.66
C THR A 15 -5.90 -3.35 35.35
N GLU A 16 -4.93 -3.35 36.27
CA GLU A 16 -4.43 -2.17 36.97
C GLU A 16 -2.90 -2.12 36.85
N GLU A 17 -2.36 -1.00 36.34
CA GLU A 17 -0.97 -0.85 35.87
C GLU A 17 0.11 -1.02 36.96
N ASP A 18 -0.23 -0.94 38.25
CA ASP A 18 0.75 -0.92 39.36
C ASP A 18 0.66 -2.12 40.33
N HIS A 19 -0.15 -3.14 40.05
CA HIS A 19 -0.30 -4.27 40.97
C HIS A 19 0.71 -5.40 40.71
N ILE A 20 1.68 -5.60 41.59
CA ILE A 20 2.61 -6.75 41.47
C ILE A 20 2.02 -7.96 42.19
N LEU A 21 1.65 -8.99 41.42
CA LEU A 21 1.09 -10.24 41.96
C LEU A 21 2.06 -10.93 42.93
N THR A 22 1.56 -11.31 44.10
CA THR A 22 2.31 -12.14 45.05
C THR A 22 2.44 -13.57 44.53
N GLU A 23 3.45 -14.32 44.98
CA GLU A 23 3.66 -15.72 44.55
C GLU A 23 2.45 -16.62 44.87
N ALA A 24 1.75 -16.36 45.97
CA ALA A 24 0.52 -17.06 46.32
C ALA A 24 -0.63 -16.79 45.33
N GLU A 25 -0.70 -15.58 44.78
CA GLU A 25 -1.70 -15.21 43.76
C GLU A 25 -1.36 -15.80 42.40
N LYS A 26 -0.08 -15.83 42.02
CA LYS A 26 0.39 -16.52 40.80
C LYS A 26 0.05 -18.02 40.85
N GLU A 27 0.32 -18.69 41.96
CA GLU A 27 -0.06 -20.10 42.15
C GLU A 27 -1.58 -20.31 42.11
N ALA A 28 -2.37 -19.38 42.65
CA ALA A 28 -3.83 -19.44 42.60
C ALA A 28 -4.38 -19.26 41.17
N TYR A 29 -3.78 -18.37 40.37
CA TYR A 29 -4.11 -18.18 38.96
C TYR A 29 -3.80 -19.43 38.13
N ILE A 30 -2.61 -20.01 38.33
CA ILE A 30 -2.19 -21.24 37.65
C ILE A 30 -3.13 -22.40 38.04
N LYS A 31 -3.45 -22.53 39.33
CA LYS A 31 -4.36 -23.58 39.82
C LYS A 31 -5.79 -23.41 39.28
N ASN A 32 -6.29 -22.17 39.15
CA ASN A 32 -7.59 -21.88 38.56
C ASN A 32 -7.62 -22.08 37.04
N PHE A 33 -6.52 -21.76 36.35
CA PHE A 33 -6.34 -22.07 34.93
C PHE A 33 -6.45 -23.58 34.70
N TYR A 34 -5.74 -24.38 35.49
CA TYR A 34 -5.83 -25.85 35.41
C TYR A 34 -7.19 -26.39 35.86
N LYS A 35 -7.85 -25.79 36.86
CA LYS A 35 -9.20 -26.19 37.27
C LYS A 35 -10.23 -25.92 36.17
N ARG A 36 -10.11 -24.80 35.45
CA ARG A 36 -10.94 -24.47 34.28
C ARG A 36 -10.63 -25.34 33.06
N ALA A 37 -9.37 -25.74 32.88
CA ALA A 37 -8.96 -26.68 31.83
C ALA A 37 -9.40 -28.12 32.14
N ALA A 38 -9.33 -28.56 33.40
CA ALA A 38 -9.73 -29.89 33.85
C ALA A 38 -11.26 -30.07 33.94
N LEU A 39 -12.02 -28.98 34.16
CA LEU A 39 -13.49 -28.98 34.09
C LEU A 39 -14.04 -29.31 32.68
N ARG A 40 -13.19 -29.40 31.64
CA ARG A 40 -13.59 -29.86 30.29
C ARG A 40 -13.28 -31.34 30.00
N GLN A 41 -12.73 -32.11 30.95
CA GLN A 41 -12.42 -33.53 30.73
C GLN A 41 -13.28 -34.53 31.50
N ASN A 42 -14.07 -34.11 32.49
CA ASN A 42 -14.82 -35.05 33.35
C ASN A 42 -16.30 -34.70 33.50
N GLU A 43 -17.07 -34.53 32.42
CA GLU A 43 -18.53 -34.76 32.48
C GLU A 43 -19.07 -35.39 31.19
N GLY A 44 -19.21 -36.72 31.25
CA GLY A 44 -20.18 -37.53 30.54
C GLY A 44 -20.28 -38.90 31.23
N PRO A 45 -21.45 -39.56 31.31
CA PRO A 45 -22.51 -39.49 30.30
C PRO A 45 -23.90 -39.14 30.85
N GLY A 46 -24.57 -38.16 30.25
CA GLY A 46 -25.97 -37.87 30.51
C GLY A 46 -26.54 -36.81 29.57
N HIS A 47 -27.08 -37.28 28.44
CA HIS A 47 -27.96 -36.57 27.49
C HIS A 47 -27.43 -35.35 26.70
N LYS A 48 -27.66 -35.42 25.37
CA LYS A 48 -27.40 -34.37 24.37
C LYS A 48 -28.34 -33.16 24.59
N PRO A 49 -27.89 -31.95 24.21
CA PRO A 49 -28.61 -31.29 23.12
C PRO A 49 -27.69 -30.75 22.02
N ALA A 50 -28.27 -30.57 20.85
CA ALA A 50 -27.62 -30.25 19.58
C ALA A 50 -26.99 -28.83 19.56
N ILE A 51 -25.80 -28.66 20.15
CA ILE A 51 -25.03 -27.38 20.11
C ILE A 51 -23.72 -27.54 19.29
N GLY A 52 -23.44 -28.73 18.75
CA GLY A 52 -22.14 -29.08 18.18
C GLY A 52 -21.80 -28.57 16.78
N ARG A 53 -22.63 -27.75 16.12
CA ARG A 53 -22.35 -27.26 14.74
C ARG A 53 -21.94 -25.79 14.65
N PHE A 54 -22.21 -24.98 15.67
CA PHE A 54 -21.84 -23.57 15.68
C PHE A 54 -20.48 -23.30 16.34
N SER A 55 -20.13 -24.01 17.42
CA SER A 55 -18.87 -23.76 18.16
C SER A 55 -17.61 -24.11 17.38
N ARG A 56 -17.62 -25.19 16.56
CA ARG A 56 -16.49 -25.53 15.68
C ARG A 56 -16.22 -24.45 14.63
N LYS A 57 -17.27 -23.82 14.09
CA LYS A 57 -17.12 -22.73 13.12
C LYS A 57 -16.49 -21.49 13.77
N PHE A 58 -16.93 -21.12 14.97
CA PHE A 58 -16.34 -20.01 15.72
C PHE A 58 -14.89 -20.26 16.17
N ILE A 59 -14.54 -21.50 16.54
CA ILE A 59 -13.16 -21.85 16.90
C ILE A 59 -12.25 -21.83 15.67
N VAL A 60 -12.73 -22.31 14.51
CA VAL A 60 -12.00 -22.22 13.25
C VAL A 60 -11.87 -20.76 12.79
N LEU A 61 -12.91 -19.95 12.95
CA LEU A 61 -12.87 -18.52 12.63
C LEU A 61 -11.88 -17.77 13.53
N ALA A 62 -11.88 -18.06 14.84
CA ALA A 62 -10.95 -17.48 15.79
C ALA A 62 -9.50 -17.95 15.54
N ALA A 63 -9.28 -19.21 15.18
CA ALA A 63 -7.96 -19.71 14.81
C ALA A 63 -7.47 -19.12 13.48
N ALA A 64 -8.37 -18.91 12.51
CA ALA A 64 -8.05 -18.22 11.26
C ALA A 64 -7.71 -16.74 11.52
N LEU A 65 -8.49 -16.03 12.35
CA LEU A 65 -8.19 -14.66 12.78
C LEU A 65 -6.84 -14.57 13.51
N VAL A 66 -6.55 -15.50 14.42
CA VAL A 66 -5.26 -15.54 15.12
C VAL A 66 -4.12 -15.84 14.15
N MET A 67 -4.29 -16.74 13.18
CA MET A 67 -3.29 -16.99 12.14
C MET A 67 -3.09 -15.76 11.24
N ILE A 68 -4.16 -15.10 10.77
CA ILE A 68 -4.07 -13.88 9.95
C ILE A 68 -3.35 -12.76 10.72
N LEU A 69 -3.70 -12.56 12.00
CA LEU A 69 -3.04 -11.58 12.86
C LEU A 69 -1.57 -11.92 13.13
N SER A 70 -1.24 -13.21 13.25
CA SER A 70 0.17 -13.63 13.44
C SER A 70 0.98 -13.60 12.14
N PHE A 71 0.39 -13.82 10.96
CA PHE A 71 1.04 -13.55 9.68
C PHE A 71 1.25 -12.05 9.45
N GLY A 72 0.27 -11.20 9.77
CA GLY A 72 0.42 -9.74 9.73
C GLY A 72 1.51 -9.23 10.69
N ALA A 73 1.56 -9.77 11.92
CA ALA A 73 2.61 -9.44 12.88
C ALA A 73 4.00 -9.97 12.48
N VAL A 74 4.08 -11.14 11.82
CA VAL A 74 5.34 -11.69 11.30
C VAL A 74 5.82 -10.94 10.06
N ALA A 75 4.92 -10.51 9.17
CA ALA A 75 5.24 -9.63 8.03
C ALA A 75 5.76 -8.26 8.51
N TYR A 76 5.14 -7.69 9.54
CA TYR A 76 5.58 -6.45 10.19
C TYR A 76 6.95 -6.61 10.87
N ALA A 77 7.16 -7.71 11.63
CA ALA A 77 8.44 -7.98 12.29
C ALA A 77 9.57 -8.42 11.34
N ALA A 78 9.24 -8.93 10.15
CA ALA A 78 10.21 -9.34 9.12
C ALA A 78 10.72 -8.17 8.24
N GLY A 79 10.29 -6.93 8.50
CA GLY A 79 10.78 -5.74 7.78
C GLY A 79 10.21 -5.58 6.37
N TRP A 80 9.13 -6.29 6.01
CA TRP A 80 8.56 -6.27 4.66
C TRP A 80 7.95 -4.93 4.23
N PHE A 81 7.81 -3.96 5.14
CA PHE A 81 7.28 -2.63 4.82
C PHE A 81 8.15 -1.46 5.31
N ASN A 82 9.45 -1.70 5.54
CA ASN A 82 10.39 -0.59 5.67
C ASN A 82 10.63 -0.01 4.27
N LEU A 83 9.94 1.08 3.97
CA LEU A 83 10.20 1.81 2.75
C LEU A 83 11.61 2.37 2.80
N GLY A 84 12.30 2.26 1.67
CA GLY A 84 13.65 2.75 1.54
C GLY A 84 13.67 4.26 1.57
N VAL A 85 14.66 4.81 2.28
CA VAL A 85 14.87 6.25 2.34
C VAL A 85 16.09 6.63 1.53
N ILE A 86 15.93 7.66 0.70
CA ILE A 86 16.99 8.23 -0.13
C ILE A 86 17.27 9.67 0.32
N ASN A 87 18.54 10.04 0.26
CA ASN A 87 18.98 11.42 0.46
C ASN A 87 19.32 12.02 -0.90
N THR A 88 18.74 13.17 -1.18
CA THR A 88 19.16 14.05 -2.28
C THR A 88 20.11 15.10 -1.73
N LYS A 89 20.63 15.98 -2.59
CA LYS A 89 21.43 17.13 -2.16
C LYS A 89 20.72 18.05 -1.16
N TYR A 90 19.39 18.13 -1.23
CA TYR A 90 18.59 19.12 -0.50
C TYR A 90 17.68 18.48 0.55
N ASP A 91 17.16 17.29 0.24
CA ASP A 91 16.05 16.68 0.93
C ASP A 91 16.23 15.19 1.19
N LYS A 92 15.45 14.67 2.12
CA LYS A 92 15.37 13.25 2.45
C LYS A 92 13.92 12.79 2.35
N TYR A 93 13.62 11.90 1.42
CA TYR A 93 12.27 11.38 1.25
C TYR A 93 12.22 9.85 1.24
N GLU A 94 11.05 9.35 1.60
CA GLU A 94 10.74 7.94 1.65
C GLU A 94 10.18 7.50 0.30
N LEU A 95 10.75 6.44 -0.28
CA LEU A 95 10.38 5.98 -1.61
C LEU A 95 9.13 5.11 -1.61
N THR A 96 8.48 5.05 -2.77
CA THR A 96 7.49 4.02 -3.12
C THR A 96 8.15 2.63 -3.35
N ALA A 97 9.19 2.28 -2.61
CA ALA A 97 9.95 1.02 -2.76
C ALA A 97 10.49 0.54 -1.40
N VAL A 98 10.45 -0.77 -1.15
CA VAL A 98 11.01 -1.39 0.08
C VAL A 98 12.55 -1.26 0.09
N GLU A 99 13.14 -1.00 1.25
CA GLU A 99 14.58 -0.76 1.46
C GLU A 99 15.50 -1.86 0.89
N ASP A 100 15.07 -3.11 0.84
CA ASP A 100 15.90 -4.20 0.27
C ASP A 100 15.58 -4.57 -1.18
N SER A 101 14.60 -3.90 -1.79
CA SER A 101 14.16 -4.17 -3.15
C SER A 101 15.20 -3.78 -4.21
N ALA A 102 15.13 -4.44 -5.37
CA ALA A 102 15.89 -4.03 -6.55
C ALA A 102 15.58 -2.58 -6.96
N GLN A 103 14.29 -2.18 -6.86
CA GLN A 103 13.82 -0.82 -7.14
C GLN A 103 14.52 0.21 -6.23
N TYR A 104 14.55 -0.01 -4.91
CA TYR A 104 15.26 0.89 -3.99
C TYR A 104 16.76 0.95 -4.29
N LYS A 105 17.42 -0.19 -4.51
CA LYS A 105 18.87 -0.23 -4.78
C LYS A 105 19.22 0.52 -6.07
N ALA A 106 18.40 0.37 -7.11
CA ALA A 106 18.53 1.11 -8.36
C ALA A 106 18.28 2.61 -8.16
N ALA A 107 17.22 2.98 -7.45
CA ALA A 107 16.89 4.37 -7.14
C ALA A 107 18.01 5.05 -6.33
N LYS A 108 18.56 4.36 -5.33
CA LYS A 108 19.67 4.87 -4.50
C LYS A 108 20.91 5.11 -5.34
N GLU A 109 21.31 4.15 -6.17
CA GLU A 109 22.49 4.29 -7.03
C GLU A 109 22.30 5.41 -8.08
N MET A 110 21.08 5.57 -8.61
CA MET A 110 20.75 6.68 -9.50
C MET A 110 20.75 8.02 -8.79
N MET A 111 20.22 8.10 -7.57
CA MET A 111 20.28 9.34 -6.79
C MET A 111 21.71 9.70 -6.39
N ASP A 112 22.53 8.74 -6.00
CA ASP A 112 23.95 8.97 -5.72
C ASP A 112 24.67 9.52 -6.96
N TYR A 113 24.34 9.01 -8.15
CA TYR A 113 24.82 9.55 -9.42
C TYR A 113 24.33 10.99 -9.63
N TYR A 114 23.03 11.27 -9.54
CA TYR A 114 22.49 12.63 -9.69
C TYR A 114 23.09 13.62 -8.67
N ASN A 115 23.32 13.17 -7.44
CA ASN A 115 23.97 13.95 -6.40
C ASN A 115 25.45 14.24 -6.70
N SER A 116 26.12 13.41 -7.52
CA SER A 116 27.52 13.61 -7.90
C SER A 116 27.72 14.63 -9.02
N LEU A 117 26.67 14.92 -9.80
CA LEU A 117 26.73 15.81 -10.96
C LEU A 117 26.75 17.29 -10.55
N SER A 118 27.38 18.14 -11.37
CA SER A 118 27.28 19.60 -11.26
C SER A 118 25.88 20.09 -11.64
N GLN A 119 25.58 21.36 -11.34
CA GLN A 119 24.30 21.95 -11.75
C GLN A 119 24.19 22.04 -13.28
N GLU A 120 25.28 22.35 -13.98
CA GLU A 120 25.33 22.38 -15.44
C GLU A 120 25.07 20.99 -16.05
N GLU A 121 25.63 19.94 -15.45
CA GLU A 121 25.42 18.55 -15.89
C GLU A 121 23.97 18.08 -15.64
N LEU A 122 23.38 18.46 -14.51
CA LEU A 122 21.96 18.20 -14.23
C LEU A 122 21.05 18.91 -15.24
N ILE A 123 21.31 20.18 -15.54
CA ILE A 123 20.54 20.93 -16.55
C ILE A 123 20.69 20.28 -17.93
N ALA A 124 21.88 19.79 -18.29
CA ALA A 124 22.07 19.08 -19.56
C ALA A 124 21.28 17.76 -19.64
N LEU A 125 21.09 17.08 -18.51
CA LEU A 125 20.25 15.87 -18.43
C LEU A 125 18.75 16.18 -18.42
N ASP A 126 18.37 17.32 -17.83
CA ASP A 126 16.98 17.76 -17.62
C ASP A 126 16.39 18.51 -18.83
N ASN A 127 17.21 19.16 -19.67
CA ASN A 127 16.83 19.83 -20.92
C ASN A 127 16.27 18.88 -22.02
N GLY A 128 15.83 17.69 -21.63
CA GLY A 128 15.01 16.79 -22.41
C GLY A 128 13.98 16.12 -21.50
N THR A 129 13.14 16.92 -20.84
CA THR A 129 12.12 16.47 -19.88
C THR A 129 11.26 15.36 -20.49
N PHE A 130 10.65 14.56 -19.60
CA PHE A 130 9.80 13.44 -19.97
C PHE A 130 8.67 13.90 -20.92
N GLU A 131 8.04 15.04 -20.64
CA GLU A 131 6.92 15.53 -21.45
C GLU A 131 7.36 16.22 -22.76
N ASP A 132 8.55 16.84 -22.83
CA ASP A 132 9.00 17.59 -24.02
C ASP A 132 9.70 16.72 -25.09
N THR A 133 10.06 15.46 -24.78
CA THR A 133 10.87 14.60 -25.66
C THR A 133 10.16 13.35 -26.19
N GLY A 134 8.86 13.25 -25.95
CA GLY A 134 8.03 12.16 -26.44
C GLY A 134 7.75 12.24 -27.95
N THR A 135 7.81 11.12 -28.65
CA THR A 135 7.24 11.00 -30.01
C THR A 135 5.81 10.49 -29.90
N THR A 136 4.84 11.29 -30.35
CA THR A 136 3.42 10.93 -30.34
C THR A 136 3.04 10.11 -31.58
N ASP A 137 2.37 8.98 -31.38
CA ASP A 137 1.66 8.22 -32.42
C ASP A 137 0.14 8.37 -32.22
N GLU A 138 -0.48 9.17 -33.08
CA GLU A 138 -1.93 9.43 -33.03
C GLU A 138 -2.80 8.23 -33.42
N LYS A 139 -2.25 7.25 -34.15
CA LYS A 139 -2.99 6.05 -34.55
C LYS A 139 -3.08 5.05 -33.40
N GLU A 140 -1.98 4.88 -32.68
CA GLU A 140 -1.93 4.02 -31.49
C GLU A 140 -2.33 4.75 -30.20
N LYS A 141 -2.48 6.09 -30.28
CA LYS A 141 -2.71 6.96 -29.12
C LYS A 141 -1.64 6.74 -28.06
N SER A 142 -0.39 6.83 -28.48
CA SER A 142 0.77 6.55 -27.63
C SER A 142 1.80 7.66 -27.67
N ILE A 143 2.58 7.76 -26.60
CA ILE A 143 3.74 8.64 -26.50
C ILE A 143 4.94 7.76 -26.14
N THR A 144 5.97 7.79 -26.99
CA THR A 144 7.23 7.09 -26.74
C THR A 144 8.27 8.07 -26.23
N PHE A 145 8.72 7.87 -25.00
CA PHE A 145 9.72 8.68 -24.33
C PHE A 145 11.15 8.32 -24.77
N ARG A 146 12.09 9.19 -24.41
CA ARG A 146 13.52 8.98 -24.66
C ARG A 146 13.99 7.66 -24.07
N ALA A 147 14.96 7.03 -24.74
CA ALA A 147 15.62 5.84 -24.21
C ALA A 147 16.37 6.18 -22.91
N PRO A 148 16.55 5.21 -21.98
CA PRO A 148 17.36 5.43 -20.80
C PRO A 148 18.80 5.78 -21.20
N THR A 149 19.44 6.63 -20.41
CA THR A 149 20.87 6.91 -20.52
C THR A 149 21.70 5.63 -20.32
N GLU A 150 22.95 5.62 -20.79
CA GLU A 150 23.84 4.47 -20.56
C GLU A 150 24.02 4.15 -19.06
N LYS A 151 24.01 5.19 -18.20
CA LYS A 151 24.08 5.02 -16.75
C LYS A 151 22.82 4.37 -16.20
N GLU A 152 21.63 4.84 -16.59
CA GLU A 152 20.36 4.21 -16.20
C GLU A 152 20.31 2.77 -16.68
N LYS A 153 20.58 2.52 -17.96
CA LYS A 153 20.59 1.18 -18.55
C LYS A 153 21.50 0.23 -17.78
N ALA A 154 22.73 0.63 -17.45
CA ALA A 154 23.65 -0.19 -16.68
C ALA A 154 23.13 -0.51 -15.26
N VAL A 155 22.49 0.46 -14.61
CA VAL A 155 21.87 0.26 -13.29
C VAL A 155 20.68 -0.71 -13.39
N LEU A 156 19.82 -0.54 -14.38
CA LEU A 156 18.67 -1.40 -14.60
C LEU A 156 19.07 -2.84 -14.91
N GLU A 157 20.06 -3.04 -15.79
CA GLU A 157 20.62 -4.36 -16.09
C GLU A 157 21.21 -5.03 -14.84
N LYS A 158 21.94 -4.27 -14.01
CA LYS A 158 22.53 -4.76 -12.76
C LYS A 158 21.48 -5.28 -11.77
N TYR A 159 20.31 -4.65 -11.71
CA TYR A 159 19.25 -5.01 -10.76
C TYR A 159 18.09 -5.81 -11.39
N GLY A 160 18.18 -6.15 -12.68
CA GLY A 160 17.15 -6.92 -13.40
C GLY A 160 15.83 -6.16 -13.54
N LEU A 161 15.89 -4.84 -13.71
CA LEU A 161 14.72 -3.98 -13.82
C LEU A 161 14.45 -3.56 -15.27
N GLU A 162 13.17 -3.37 -15.59
CA GLU A 162 12.72 -2.85 -16.87
C GLU A 162 12.44 -1.34 -16.80
N PHE A 163 12.68 -0.63 -17.90
CA PHE A 163 12.33 0.77 -18.06
C PHE A 163 11.04 0.92 -18.86
N VAL A 164 10.09 1.70 -18.35
CA VAL A 164 8.89 2.11 -19.11
C VAL A 164 9.31 3.12 -20.16
N ARG A 165 8.94 2.86 -21.42
CA ARG A 165 9.28 3.77 -22.52
C ARG A 165 8.06 4.31 -23.22
N THR A 166 6.98 3.54 -23.31
CA THR A 166 5.83 3.91 -24.12
C THR A 166 4.58 3.91 -23.28
N HIS A 167 3.89 5.04 -23.26
CA HIS A 167 2.57 5.18 -22.63
C HIS A 167 1.51 5.11 -23.71
N TYR A 168 0.48 4.30 -23.49
CA TYR A 168 -0.67 4.15 -24.35
C TYR A 168 -1.91 4.68 -23.64
N TYR A 169 -2.59 5.61 -24.30
CA TYR A 169 -3.75 6.32 -23.77
C TYR A 169 -5.02 5.69 -24.30
N VAL A 170 -5.93 5.37 -23.39
CA VAL A 170 -7.21 4.74 -23.73
C VAL A 170 -8.37 5.53 -23.14
N ASN A 171 -9.57 5.30 -23.64
CA ASN A 171 -10.75 6.06 -23.23
C ASN A 171 -11.51 5.43 -22.04
N SER A 172 -10.94 4.42 -21.36
CA SER A 172 -11.56 3.85 -20.16
C SER A 172 -10.59 3.10 -19.26
N ALA A 173 -10.85 3.14 -17.96
CA ALA A 173 -10.13 2.35 -16.96
C ALA A 173 -10.14 0.85 -17.30
N LYS A 174 -11.31 0.33 -17.73
CA LYS A 174 -11.46 -1.08 -18.13
C LYS A 174 -10.49 -1.48 -19.24
N LYS A 175 -10.35 -0.64 -20.27
CA LYS A 175 -9.45 -0.95 -21.38
C LYS A 175 -8.00 -0.98 -20.91
N ALA A 176 -7.57 -0.03 -20.07
CA ALA A 176 -6.21 0.02 -19.57
C ALA A 176 -5.86 -1.26 -18.79
N LEU A 177 -6.74 -1.67 -17.88
CA LEU A 177 -6.58 -2.89 -17.07
C LEU A 177 -6.61 -4.17 -17.91
N ASP A 178 -7.54 -4.26 -18.87
CA ASP A 178 -7.62 -5.42 -19.78
C ASP A 178 -6.34 -5.59 -20.62
N GLN A 179 -5.70 -4.50 -21.06
CA GLN A 179 -4.49 -4.55 -21.91
C GLN A 179 -3.28 -5.17 -21.21
N VAL A 180 -3.18 -4.99 -19.90
CA VAL A 180 -2.09 -5.55 -19.09
C VAL A 180 -2.48 -6.87 -18.41
N GLY A 181 -3.70 -7.36 -18.63
CA GLY A 181 -4.19 -8.61 -18.04
C GLY A 181 -4.43 -8.52 -16.52
N ILE A 182 -4.56 -7.30 -16.00
CA ILE A 182 -4.87 -7.05 -14.60
C ILE A 182 -6.40 -6.97 -14.51
N GLY A 183 -7.01 -7.82 -13.68
CA GLY A 183 -8.47 -7.88 -13.53
C GLY A 183 -9.08 -6.58 -12.97
N ASN A 184 -10.35 -6.62 -12.59
CA ASN A 184 -11.03 -5.47 -11.98
C ASN A 184 -10.51 -5.18 -10.56
N ILE A 185 -9.33 -4.56 -10.44
CA ILE A 185 -8.73 -4.21 -9.15
C ILE A 185 -9.54 -3.19 -8.36
N LEU A 186 -10.34 -2.39 -9.06
CA LEU A 186 -11.18 -1.38 -8.43
C LEU A 186 -12.32 -2.01 -7.62
N GLY A 187 -12.62 -3.31 -7.77
CA GLY A 187 -13.58 -4.02 -6.91
C GLY A 187 -14.89 -3.27 -6.73
N GLU A 188 -15.21 -2.93 -5.47
CA GLU A 188 -16.36 -2.09 -5.08
C GLU A 188 -15.99 -0.62 -4.82
N PHE A 189 -14.72 -0.24 -5.01
CA PHE A 189 -14.22 1.12 -4.84
C PHE A 189 -14.87 2.05 -5.87
N TRP A 190 -14.91 1.63 -7.15
CA TRP A 190 -15.61 2.30 -8.24
C TRP A 190 -16.08 1.32 -9.33
N ASP A 191 -17.21 1.60 -9.99
CA ASP A 191 -17.58 0.88 -11.21
C ASP A 191 -16.64 1.29 -12.36
N ILE A 192 -15.71 0.40 -12.68
CA ILE A 192 -14.76 0.54 -13.79
C ILE A 192 -15.42 0.84 -15.14
N ASN A 193 -16.71 0.50 -15.32
CA ASN A 193 -17.45 0.77 -16.55
C ASN A 193 -17.98 2.20 -16.63
N GLU A 194 -18.06 2.91 -15.50
CA GLU A 194 -18.43 4.32 -15.42
C GLU A 194 -17.21 5.23 -15.64
N LEU A 195 -16.01 4.73 -15.40
CA LEU A 195 -14.75 5.44 -15.61
C LEU A 195 -14.33 5.42 -17.09
N LYS A 196 -14.91 6.34 -17.86
CA LYS A 196 -14.65 6.51 -19.29
C LYS A 196 -14.46 7.98 -19.62
N SER A 197 -13.64 8.24 -20.63
CA SER A 197 -13.46 9.56 -21.22
C SER A 197 -14.81 10.10 -21.72
N LYS A 198 -15.09 11.37 -21.41
CA LYS A 198 -16.34 12.06 -21.82
C LYS A 198 -16.24 12.71 -23.19
N ASP A 199 -15.02 12.93 -23.68
CA ASP A 199 -14.73 13.42 -25.02
C ASP A 199 -13.88 12.39 -25.80
N ASP A 200 -13.61 12.66 -27.08
CA ASP A 200 -12.72 11.78 -27.87
C ASP A 200 -11.22 12.08 -27.58
N ASN A 201 -10.91 12.94 -26.59
CA ASN A 201 -9.54 13.33 -26.27
C ASN A 201 -8.95 12.48 -25.14
N VAL A 202 -8.52 11.28 -25.53
CA VAL A 202 -7.92 10.27 -24.63
C VAL A 202 -6.71 10.72 -23.81
N TYR A 203 -6.05 11.83 -24.16
CA TYR A 203 -4.87 12.32 -23.44
C TYR A 203 -5.19 13.03 -22.11
N ASN A 204 -6.45 13.43 -21.89
CA ASN A 204 -6.82 14.25 -20.73
C ASN A 204 -7.28 13.44 -19.50
N ASP A 205 -7.73 12.20 -19.67
CA ASP A 205 -8.45 11.48 -18.61
C ASP A 205 -7.59 10.47 -17.83
N GLY A 206 -6.29 10.41 -18.10
CA GLY A 206 -5.34 9.66 -17.27
C GLY A 206 -5.58 8.14 -17.19
N TYR A 207 -6.19 7.52 -18.20
CA TYR A 207 -6.26 6.06 -18.34
C TYR A 207 -5.11 5.57 -19.24
N ILE A 208 -4.02 5.14 -18.61
CA ILE A 208 -2.77 4.84 -19.27
C ILE A 208 -2.36 3.41 -18.95
N TYR A 209 -1.89 2.68 -19.96
CA TYR A 209 -1.10 1.47 -19.76
C TYR A 209 0.24 1.60 -20.49
N THR A 210 1.23 0.80 -20.13
CA THR A 210 2.57 0.90 -20.72
C THR A 210 3.05 -0.39 -21.34
N ASP A 211 4.14 -0.28 -22.11
CA ASP A 211 4.85 -1.42 -22.70
C ASP A 211 5.44 -2.40 -21.67
N LYS A 212 5.45 -2.01 -20.39
CA LYS A 212 5.92 -2.82 -19.26
C LYS A 212 4.83 -3.23 -18.29
N GLY A 213 3.56 -3.05 -18.67
CA GLY A 213 2.43 -3.51 -17.86
C GLY A 213 2.11 -2.63 -16.65
N THR A 214 2.66 -1.40 -16.58
CA THR A 214 2.17 -0.43 -15.59
C THR A 214 0.82 0.11 -16.03
N VAL A 215 0.00 0.50 -15.06
CA VAL A 215 -1.29 1.14 -15.29
C VAL A 215 -1.43 2.37 -14.41
N THR A 216 -1.92 3.46 -14.99
CA THR A 216 -2.38 4.64 -14.27
C THR A 216 -3.85 4.86 -14.60
N ILE A 217 -4.66 5.10 -13.58
CA ILE A 217 -6.08 5.45 -13.70
C ILE A 217 -6.27 6.71 -12.88
N ILE A 218 -6.65 7.80 -13.54
CA ILE A 218 -7.05 9.03 -12.87
C ILE A 218 -8.57 9.09 -12.91
N GLY A 219 -9.19 9.29 -11.75
CA GLY A 219 -10.62 9.46 -11.63
C GLY A 219 -10.95 10.70 -10.82
N GLY A 220 -11.99 11.42 -11.21
CA GLY A 220 -12.43 12.59 -10.45
C GLY A 220 -13.02 13.69 -11.31
N GLY A 221 -13.68 14.64 -10.65
CA GLY A 221 -14.22 15.83 -11.32
C GLY A 221 -15.66 15.74 -11.85
N GLU A 222 -16.44 14.72 -11.47
CA GLU A 222 -17.77 14.51 -12.10
C GLU A 222 -18.99 15.04 -11.33
N SER A 223 -18.81 15.54 -10.10
CA SER A 223 -19.91 16.18 -9.36
C SER A 223 -19.57 17.62 -8.95
N PRO A 224 -20.37 18.62 -9.36
CA PRO A 224 -20.29 19.99 -8.85
C PRO A 224 -20.58 20.13 -7.34
N GLU A 225 -20.92 19.03 -6.67
CA GLU A 225 -21.33 19.02 -5.27
C GLU A 225 -20.27 18.45 -4.32
N ALA A 226 -19.28 17.72 -4.84
CA ALA A 226 -18.07 17.31 -4.13
C ALA A 226 -17.02 16.83 -5.16
N PRO A 227 -16.07 17.66 -5.59
CA PRO A 227 -15.02 17.18 -6.48
C PRO A 227 -14.10 16.27 -5.68
N ILE A 228 -14.30 14.97 -5.87
CA ILE A 228 -13.37 13.93 -5.45
C ILE A 228 -12.36 13.79 -6.60
N TYR A 229 -11.07 13.84 -6.26
CA TYR A 229 -9.98 13.50 -7.16
C TYR A 229 -9.27 12.28 -6.61
N TRP A 230 -8.92 11.33 -7.46
CA TRP A 230 -8.16 10.16 -7.07
C TRP A 230 -7.33 9.64 -8.23
N GLU A 231 -6.25 8.96 -7.89
CA GLU A 231 -5.37 8.29 -8.84
C GLU A 231 -5.02 6.91 -8.31
N LEU A 232 -4.99 5.93 -9.20
CA LEU A 232 -4.44 4.61 -8.93
C LEU A 232 -3.27 4.37 -9.88
N HIS A 233 -2.10 4.09 -9.30
CA HIS A 233 -0.92 3.64 -10.03
C HIS A 233 -0.62 2.19 -9.67
N MET A 234 -0.39 1.37 -10.68
CA MET A 234 -0.05 -0.04 -10.55
C MET A 234 1.22 -0.32 -11.32
N ILE A 235 2.24 -0.79 -10.60
CA ILE A 235 3.60 -0.87 -11.14
C ILE A 235 4.15 -2.27 -10.84
N PRO A 236 4.42 -3.10 -11.86
CA PRO A 236 5.05 -4.39 -11.64
C PRO A 236 6.40 -4.23 -10.90
N ARG A 237 6.72 -5.15 -10.01
CA ARG A 237 7.91 -5.04 -9.15
C ARG A 237 9.24 -5.13 -9.88
N ASN A 238 9.23 -5.65 -11.10
CA ASN A 238 10.38 -5.67 -11.99
C ASN A 238 10.51 -4.39 -12.83
N VAL A 239 9.58 -3.44 -12.73
CA VAL A 239 9.67 -2.15 -13.41
C VAL A 239 10.39 -1.14 -12.51
N TYR A 240 11.28 -0.36 -13.09
CA TYR A 240 12.01 0.69 -12.40
C TYR A 240 11.10 1.80 -11.92
N LEU A 241 11.24 2.16 -10.65
CA LEU A 241 10.69 3.38 -10.09
C LEU A 241 11.78 4.46 -10.13
N SER A 242 11.44 5.60 -10.73
CA SER A 242 12.28 6.80 -10.71
C SER A 242 12.79 7.05 -9.29
N PRO A 243 14.02 7.56 -9.10
CA PRO A 243 14.47 7.83 -7.74
C PRO A 243 13.65 8.94 -7.09
N TRP A 244 12.84 9.67 -7.87
CA TRP A 244 11.89 10.70 -7.45
C TRP A 244 10.48 10.17 -7.13
N SER A 245 10.23 8.87 -7.29
CA SER A 245 8.97 8.22 -6.90
C SER A 245 8.89 8.11 -5.37
N ALA A 246 8.51 9.21 -4.72
CA ALA A 246 8.38 9.30 -3.28
C ALA A 246 7.00 8.86 -2.81
N PHE A 247 6.95 8.05 -1.76
CA PHE A 247 5.72 7.79 -1.03
C PHE A 247 5.30 9.04 -0.25
N THR A 248 6.22 9.66 0.48
CA THR A 248 5.97 10.93 1.18
C THR A 248 7.11 11.90 0.94
N PHE A 249 6.78 13.10 0.47
CA PHE A 249 7.73 14.22 0.35
C PHE A 249 7.93 14.94 1.69
N PRO A 250 9.10 15.54 1.97
CA PRO A 250 9.36 16.20 3.25
C PRO A 250 8.35 17.32 3.54
N GLU A 251 7.97 18.09 2.53
CA GLU A 251 7.04 19.21 2.65
C GLU A 251 5.63 18.74 3.00
N GLU A 252 5.26 17.49 2.68
CA GLU A 252 3.99 16.90 3.09
C GLU A 252 3.97 16.63 4.60
N LYS A 253 5.10 16.24 5.19
CA LYS A 253 5.23 16.00 6.64
C LYS A 253 5.08 17.27 7.47
N GLU A 254 5.31 18.42 6.86
CA GLU A 254 5.13 19.74 7.47
C GLU A 254 3.70 20.28 7.32
N ARG A 255 2.82 19.59 6.59
CA ARG A 255 1.44 20.03 6.37
C ARG A 255 0.59 19.91 7.63
N PRO A 256 -0.44 20.77 7.77
CA PRO A 256 -1.40 20.65 8.86
C PRO A 256 -2.05 19.26 8.89
N GLU A 257 -2.24 18.75 10.09
CA GLU A 257 -2.93 17.46 10.33
C GLU A 257 -2.25 16.26 9.61
N TYR A 258 -0.95 16.34 9.35
CA TYR A 258 -0.19 15.21 8.82
C TYR A 258 -0.30 14.01 9.77
N THR A 259 -0.72 12.87 9.23
CA THR A 259 -0.68 11.58 9.91
C THR A 259 -0.13 10.53 8.97
N GLU A 260 0.66 9.60 9.51
CA GLU A 260 1.19 8.44 8.82
C GLU A 260 0.90 7.22 9.68
N TRP A 261 0.39 6.15 9.08
CA TRP A 261 0.05 4.94 9.80
C TRP A 261 0.16 3.72 8.90
N ASN A 262 0.19 2.55 9.52
CA ASN A 262 0.20 1.27 8.83
C ASN A 262 -1.03 0.48 9.27
N PHE A 263 -1.61 -0.28 8.35
CA PHE A 263 -2.70 -1.21 8.65
C PHE A 263 -2.60 -2.45 7.75
N THR A 264 -3.40 -3.46 8.06
CA THR A 264 -3.49 -4.69 7.27
C THR A 264 -4.93 -4.83 6.79
N THR A 265 -5.12 -5.02 5.48
CA THR A 265 -6.44 -5.29 4.89
C THR A 265 -7.02 -6.61 5.40
N MET A 266 -8.33 -6.82 5.24
CA MET A 266 -8.97 -8.09 5.60
C MET A 266 -8.36 -9.29 4.85
N ASP A 267 -7.88 -9.07 3.63
CA ASP A 267 -7.22 -10.07 2.80
C ASP A 267 -5.72 -10.25 3.13
N GLY A 268 -5.20 -9.52 4.12
CA GLY A 268 -3.85 -9.70 4.66
C GLY A 268 -2.76 -8.85 4.00
N TYR A 269 -3.10 -8.00 3.03
CA TYR A 269 -2.14 -7.07 2.43
C TYR A 269 -1.76 -5.96 3.41
N GLN A 270 -0.46 -5.73 3.53
CA GLN A 270 0.09 -4.62 4.32
C GLN A 270 -0.06 -3.31 3.55
N VAL A 271 -0.51 -2.28 4.25
CA VAL A 271 -0.72 -0.95 3.67
C VAL A 271 -0.02 0.08 4.54
N LYS A 272 0.78 0.95 3.90
CA LYS A 272 1.25 2.18 4.51
C LYS A 272 0.43 3.33 3.97
N ALA A 273 -0.10 4.17 4.85
CA ALA A 273 -0.92 5.30 4.48
C ALA A 273 -0.43 6.58 5.14
N ASN A 274 -0.69 7.70 4.45
CA ASN A 274 -0.54 9.02 5.02
C ASN A 274 -1.76 9.88 4.68
N SER A 275 -1.97 10.94 5.44
CA SER A 275 -2.96 11.96 5.13
C SER A 275 -2.47 13.31 5.59
N TYR A 276 -2.88 14.37 4.91
CA TYR A 276 -2.63 15.73 5.36
C TYR A 276 -3.66 16.71 4.80
N LYS A 277 -3.77 17.87 5.42
CA LYS A 277 -4.63 18.95 4.95
C LYS A 277 -3.84 19.92 4.07
N SER A 278 -4.45 20.30 2.95
CA SER A 278 -3.93 21.30 2.02
C SER A 278 -4.98 22.37 1.75
N ASN A 279 -4.60 23.41 1.01
CA ASN A 279 -5.52 24.46 0.57
C ASN A 279 -6.65 23.92 -0.34
N SER A 280 -6.44 22.75 -0.95
CA SER A 280 -7.35 22.14 -1.91
C SER A 280 -8.19 21.01 -1.31
N GLY A 281 -8.08 20.78 0.00
CA GLY A 281 -8.82 19.74 0.72
C GLY A 281 -7.93 18.81 1.54
N ARG A 282 -8.51 17.69 1.98
CA ARG A 282 -7.79 16.63 2.69
C ARG A 282 -7.27 15.61 1.67
N ASN A 283 -5.98 15.34 1.73
CA ASN A 283 -5.31 14.37 0.88
C ASN A 283 -5.03 13.11 1.67
N PHE A 284 -5.13 11.98 0.99
CA PHE A 284 -4.82 10.65 1.47
C PHE A 284 -3.95 9.95 0.44
N LYS A 285 -3.00 9.17 0.92
CA LYS A 285 -2.17 8.32 0.09
C LYS A 285 -2.07 6.95 0.74
N ALA A 286 -2.18 5.90 -0.07
CA ALA A 286 -1.93 4.53 0.36
C ALA A 286 -0.94 3.87 -0.58
N LEU A 287 -0.05 3.07 0.00
CA LEU A 287 0.88 2.21 -0.69
C LEU A 287 0.65 0.77 -0.25
N ILE A 288 0.41 -0.09 -1.22
CA ILE A 288 0.23 -1.53 -1.04
C ILE A 288 1.30 -2.23 -1.86
N ILE A 289 2.03 -3.14 -1.22
CA ILE A 289 3.07 -3.92 -1.88
C ILE A 289 2.61 -5.39 -1.89
N THR A 290 2.39 -5.90 -3.09
CA THR A 290 1.99 -7.29 -3.35
C THR A 290 3.20 -8.11 -3.80
N GLU A 291 3.01 -9.40 -4.08
CA GLU A 291 4.09 -10.24 -4.61
C GLU A 291 4.59 -9.73 -5.97
N THR A 292 3.67 -9.22 -6.79
CA THR A 292 3.93 -8.91 -8.20
C THR A 292 3.95 -7.41 -8.51
N HIS A 293 3.26 -6.59 -7.71
CA HIS A 293 3.05 -5.16 -7.97
C HIS A 293 3.22 -4.27 -6.74
N THR A 294 3.64 -3.05 -7.00
CA THR A 294 3.51 -1.89 -6.12
C THR A 294 2.26 -1.10 -6.55
N ILE A 295 1.38 -0.78 -5.60
CA ILE A 295 0.12 -0.08 -5.86
C ILE A 295 0.10 1.19 -5.03
N GLU A 296 -0.11 2.32 -5.69
CA GLU A 296 -0.23 3.62 -5.06
C GLU A 296 -1.63 4.18 -5.33
N LEU A 297 -2.38 4.49 -4.27
CA LEU A 297 -3.65 5.21 -4.37
C LEU A 297 -3.45 6.61 -3.79
N LEU A 298 -3.80 7.63 -4.57
CA LEU A 298 -3.93 9.00 -4.11
C LEU A 298 -5.41 9.34 -4.10
N TYR A 299 -5.86 10.02 -3.05
CA TYR A 299 -7.25 10.42 -2.90
C TYR A 299 -7.32 11.81 -2.26
N GLN A 300 -8.01 12.73 -2.92
CA GLN A 300 -8.21 14.09 -2.46
C GLN A 300 -9.69 14.39 -2.35
N PHE A 301 -10.06 14.91 -1.19
CA PHE A 301 -11.43 15.30 -0.85
C PHE A 301 -11.53 16.80 -0.62
N THR A 302 -12.33 17.50 -1.43
CA THR A 302 -12.61 18.93 -1.28
C THR A 302 -13.96 19.15 -0.56
N PRO A 303 -13.99 19.71 0.66
CA PRO A 303 -15.18 19.69 1.53
C PRO A 303 -16.33 20.64 1.16
N GLU A 304 -16.35 21.31 0.01
CA GLU A 304 -17.15 22.54 -0.20
C GLU A 304 -18.67 22.45 0.09
N LYS A 305 -19.26 21.24 0.23
CA LYS A 305 -20.68 21.08 0.61
C LYS A 305 -21.01 19.96 1.63
N GLN A 306 -20.04 19.25 2.22
CA GLN A 306 -20.33 18.20 3.22
C GLN A 306 -19.70 18.50 4.58
N SER A 307 -20.44 18.20 5.65
CA SER A 307 -20.15 18.59 7.03
C SER A 307 -19.10 17.72 7.75
N SER A 308 -18.43 16.80 7.06
CA SER A 308 -17.45 15.89 7.68
C SER A 308 -16.27 15.66 6.76
N ASP A 309 -15.07 15.94 7.27
CA ASP A 309 -13.81 15.46 6.69
C ASP A 309 -13.85 13.91 6.67
N LEU A 310 -13.38 13.30 5.57
CA LEU A 310 -13.12 11.85 5.53
C LEU A 310 -12.14 11.50 6.66
N SER A 311 -12.45 10.50 7.49
CA SER A 311 -11.53 10.05 8.55
C SER A 311 -10.51 9.04 8.00
N ASN A 312 -9.47 8.75 8.79
CA ASN A 312 -8.50 7.72 8.44
C ASN A 312 -9.18 6.33 8.37
N GLN A 313 -10.14 6.03 9.25
CA GLN A 313 -10.91 4.77 9.18
C GLN A 313 -11.81 4.68 7.95
N ASP A 314 -12.38 5.80 7.51
CA ASP A 314 -13.19 5.82 6.28
C ASP A 314 -12.29 5.57 5.06
N PHE A 315 -11.08 6.15 5.04
CA PHE A 315 -10.11 5.88 3.99
C PHE A 315 -9.62 4.42 3.99
N GLU A 316 -9.33 3.84 5.15
CA GLU A 316 -9.04 2.39 5.25
C GLU A 316 -10.18 1.55 4.66
N SER A 317 -11.42 1.87 5.01
CA SER A 317 -12.61 1.19 4.50
C SER A 317 -12.79 1.34 2.98
N LEU A 318 -12.22 2.38 2.38
CA LEU A 318 -12.17 2.55 0.92
C LEU A 318 -11.12 1.62 0.29
N ILE A 319 -9.94 1.49 0.91
CA ILE A 319 -8.88 0.57 0.46
C ILE A 319 -9.35 -0.88 0.48
N GLU A 320 -10.14 -1.27 1.50
CA GLU A 320 -10.71 -2.62 1.62
C GLU A 320 -11.67 -3.00 0.48
N LYS A 321 -12.11 -2.04 -0.34
CA LYS A 321 -12.97 -2.31 -1.50
C LYS A 321 -12.19 -2.67 -2.77
N LEU A 322 -10.87 -2.55 -2.76
CA LEU A 322 -10.02 -2.97 -3.88
C LEU A 322 -9.98 -4.51 -3.95
N ASP A 323 -10.13 -5.07 -5.15
CA ASP A 323 -9.98 -6.50 -5.40
C ASP A 323 -8.54 -6.81 -5.79
N LEU A 324 -7.71 -7.09 -4.77
CA LEU A 324 -6.30 -7.39 -4.94
C LEU A 324 -6.02 -8.86 -5.27
N SER A 325 -7.05 -9.71 -5.38
CA SER A 325 -6.91 -11.16 -5.50
C SER A 325 -6.07 -11.63 -6.69
N LYS A 326 -6.01 -10.81 -7.75
CA LYS A 326 -5.26 -11.07 -8.98
C LYS A 326 -3.77 -10.72 -8.91
N LEU A 327 -3.31 -10.10 -7.83
CA LEU A 327 -1.92 -9.66 -7.65
C LEU A 327 -1.14 -10.51 -6.65
N SER A 328 -1.77 -11.61 -6.21
CA SER A 328 -1.25 -12.60 -5.25
C SER A 328 -0.41 -13.68 -5.90
#